data_AF-A0A6B1J082-F1
#
_entry.id   AF-A0A6B1J082-F1
#
_cell.length_a   1.000
_cell.length_b   1.000
_cell.length_c   1.000
_cell.angle_alpha   90.00
_cell.angle_beta   90.00
_cell.angle_gamma   90.00
#
_symmetry.space_group_name_H-M   'P 1'
#
loop_
_entity.id
_entity.type
_entity.pdbx_description
1 polymer ?
#
loop_
_entity_poly.entity_id
_entity_poly.type
_entity_poly.pdbx_seq_one_letter_code
_entity_poly.pdbx_strand_id
1 'polypeptide(L)'
;MRLQDYWGIGPKTSERLVEALGTERAVEAIESADVRALVDAGLHRGRATRILRRANGEAGMDVLATGDARSVYDDLLGLAADAALTAHAADRIRVLTPLLDRDAVEERLDRVVAARDAWSGLDEADREAVADAFAAYDEADGSDLAAVETAVALREAGLTDGPFADVGALDGDRLRDAADALADVRGSIDPAGDLGGEDIEIASGADAELDRLREQLSATRDLADSAFDVLESVRDGSLRDFEALEAATIEHVARETEVDPATVRSAAPDEALDAADFVSGTLRDLVAELETAVDEREAAVAADIRERLGDEPEADEDGVDADDGETTVARAATAVSDAAFLLSLGRFAAENGHVRPTLVDDGIAVRGARNPFLGGEVQPVSYGVGSHSLADEAGVASADAPPTGDRVSVLTGANSGGKTTLLETLCAVALLASMGLPVPADAAEVGTFDRIVFHRRHASFNAGVLESTLKSVVPPLTADGRTLMLVDEFEAITEPGRAADLLNGLVTLTVDRGALGVYVTHLAEDLSPLPDAARIDGIFAEGLTNDLELRVDYQPRFETVGKSTPEFIVSRLVANAGDRGVRAGFEHLAGAVGEEAVQRTLSDAEWAANDE
;
A
#
# COMPACT_ATOMS: atom_id res chain seq x y z
N MET A 1 -21.41 16.35 -9.67
CA MET A 1 -20.23 17.20 -9.97
C MET A 1 -19.74 16.88 -11.38
N ARG A 2 -19.05 17.77 -12.12
CA ARG A 2 -18.45 17.35 -13.40
C ARG A 2 -17.05 16.80 -13.13
N LEU A 3 -16.66 15.71 -13.78
CA LEU A 3 -15.32 15.10 -13.59
C LEU A 3 -14.17 16.08 -13.85
N GLN A 4 -14.37 17.08 -14.71
CA GLN A 4 -13.38 18.12 -15.01
C GLN A 4 -13.20 19.13 -13.87
N ASP A 5 -14.09 19.11 -12.88
CA ASP A 5 -13.94 19.91 -11.66
C ASP A 5 -12.86 19.29 -10.74
N TYR A 6 -12.48 18.01 -10.94
CA TYR A 6 -11.37 17.36 -10.25
C TYR A 6 -10.02 17.68 -10.90
N TRP A 7 -9.02 17.96 -10.05
CA TRP A 7 -7.70 18.37 -10.49
C TRP A 7 -6.98 17.28 -11.30
N GLY A 8 -6.35 17.66 -12.41
CA GLY A 8 -5.60 16.72 -13.28
C GLY A 8 -6.47 15.96 -14.28
N ILE A 9 -7.79 16.13 -14.22
CA ILE A 9 -8.76 15.58 -15.16
C ILE A 9 -9.09 16.62 -16.23
N GLY A 10 -8.29 16.60 -17.30
CA GLY A 10 -8.58 17.38 -18.51
C GLY A 10 -9.71 16.76 -19.34
N PRO A 11 -10.21 17.46 -20.38
CA PRO A 11 -11.33 16.99 -21.21
C PRO A 11 -11.15 15.57 -21.74
N LYS A 12 -9.95 15.24 -22.27
CA LYS A 12 -9.63 13.90 -22.76
C LYS A 12 -9.66 12.80 -21.70
N THR A 13 -9.28 13.15 -20.46
CA THR A 13 -9.28 12.20 -19.34
C THR A 13 -10.70 12.00 -18.83
N SER A 14 -11.48 13.09 -18.75
CA SER A 14 -12.91 13.02 -18.44
C SER A 14 -13.68 12.19 -19.47
N GLU A 15 -13.47 12.41 -20.77
CA GLU A 15 -14.11 11.62 -21.84
C GLU A 15 -13.79 10.13 -21.69
N ARG A 16 -12.51 9.79 -21.48
CA ARG A 16 -12.09 8.40 -21.32
C ARG A 16 -12.71 7.71 -20.10
N LEU A 17 -12.77 8.41 -18.96
CA LEU A 17 -13.39 7.90 -17.75
C LEU A 17 -14.89 7.71 -17.92
N VAL A 18 -15.58 8.66 -18.56
CA VAL A 18 -17.02 8.55 -18.83
C VAL A 18 -17.32 7.43 -19.83
N GLU A 19 -16.48 7.25 -20.85
CA GLU A 19 -16.63 6.18 -21.85
C GLU A 19 -16.46 4.79 -21.22
N ALA A 20 -15.53 4.64 -20.28
CA ALA A 20 -15.24 3.34 -19.65
C ALA A 20 -16.15 3.02 -18.45
N LEU A 21 -16.43 4.00 -17.58
CA LEU A 21 -17.13 3.77 -16.29
C LEU A 21 -18.50 4.45 -16.22
N GLY A 22 -18.80 5.39 -17.11
CA GLY A 22 -19.88 6.35 -16.89
C GLY A 22 -19.48 7.47 -15.93
N THR A 23 -20.33 8.49 -15.79
CA THR A 23 -19.98 9.68 -14.98
C THR A 23 -20.06 9.41 -13.49
N GLU A 24 -21.09 8.71 -13.02
CA GLU A 24 -21.33 8.47 -11.59
C GLU A 24 -20.24 7.58 -10.99
N ARG A 25 -20.01 6.39 -11.57
CA ARG A 25 -18.94 5.48 -11.12
C ARG A 25 -17.55 6.10 -11.21
N ALA A 26 -17.29 6.96 -12.20
CA ALA A 26 -16.01 7.65 -12.28
C ALA A 26 -15.83 8.69 -11.17
N VAL A 27 -16.91 9.36 -10.72
CA VAL A 27 -16.87 10.28 -9.58
C VAL A 27 -16.68 9.49 -8.29
N GLU A 28 -17.43 8.41 -8.11
CA GLU A 28 -17.31 7.49 -6.97
C GLU A 28 -15.91 6.90 -6.86
N ALA A 29 -15.32 6.41 -7.96
CA ALA A 29 -13.94 5.93 -7.98
C ALA A 29 -12.92 7.01 -7.58
N ILE A 30 -13.19 8.28 -7.90
CA ILE A 30 -12.32 9.37 -7.46
C ILE A 30 -12.49 9.62 -5.97
N GLU A 31 -13.73 9.75 -5.49
CA GLU A 31 -14.04 10.07 -4.09
C GLU A 31 -13.61 8.95 -3.12
N SER A 32 -13.75 7.69 -3.53
CA SER A 32 -13.29 6.50 -2.80
C SER A 32 -11.78 6.21 -2.94
N ALA A 33 -11.06 7.00 -3.75
CA ALA A 33 -9.64 6.81 -4.05
C ALA A 33 -9.31 5.46 -4.72
N ASP A 34 -10.22 4.94 -5.55
CA ASP A 34 -10.04 3.68 -6.28
C ASP A 34 -9.08 3.86 -7.48
N VAL A 35 -7.81 3.52 -7.25
CA VAL A 35 -6.78 3.53 -8.29
C VAL A 35 -7.09 2.50 -9.39
N ARG A 36 -7.66 1.34 -9.05
CA ARG A 36 -7.89 0.23 -9.99
C ARG A 36 -8.93 0.62 -11.02
N ALA A 37 -10.09 1.11 -10.59
CA ALA A 37 -11.13 1.59 -11.51
C ALA A 37 -10.59 2.64 -12.51
N LEU A 38 -9.75 3.57 -12.05
CA LEU A 38 -9.12 4.55 -12.95
C LEU A 38 -8.11 3.93 -13.92
N VAL A 39 -7.33 2.95 -13.48
CA VAL A 39 -6.36 2.24 -14.33
C VAL A 39 -7.05 1.38 -15.37
N ASP A 40 -8.12 0.66 -14.99
CA ASP A 40 -8.92 -0.19 -15.87
C ASP A 40 -9.68 0.65 -16.90
N ALA A 41 -10.10 1.86 -16.53
CA ALA A 41 -10.57 2.88 -17.46
C ALA A 41 -9.48 3.45 -18.40
N GLY A 42 -8.24 2.95 -18.28
CA GLY A 42 -7.13 3.21 -19.19
C GLY A 42 -6.22 4.38 -18.79
N LEU A 43 -6.28 4.86 -17.54
CA LEU A 43 -5.24 5.75 -17.03
C LEU A 43 -3.96 4.98 -16.68
N HIS A 44 -2.82 5.64 -16.88
CA HIS A 44 -1.57 5.14 -16.33
C HIS A 44 -1.60 5.25 -14.80
N ARG A 45 -1.19 4.20 -14.07
CA ARG A 45 -1.24 4.12 -12.59
C ARG A 45 -0.70 5.37 -11.89
N GLY A 46 0.53 5.78 -12.18
CA GLY A 46 1.10 7.00 -11.59
C GLY A 46 0.35 8.31 -11.90
N ARG A 47 -0.49 8.35 -12.94
CA ARG A 47 -1.41 9.48 -13.19
C ARG A 47 -2.68 9.37 -12.35
N ALA A 48 -3.25 8.17 -12.23
CA ALA A 48 -4.39 7.90 -11.35
C ALA A 48 -4.07 8.28 -9.89
N THR A 49 -2.97 7.77 -9.34
CA THR A 49 -2.52 8.10 -7.98
C THR A 49 -2.37 9.61 -7.76
N ARG A 50 -1.83 10.35 -8.72
CA ARG A 50 -1.66 11.81 -8.61
C ARG A 50 -2.98 12.58 -8.63
N ILE A 51 -3.93 12.12 -9.44
CA ILE A 51 -5.29 12.70 -9.47
C ILE A 51 -5.95 12.47 -8.11
N LEU A 52 -5.93 11.22 -7.63
CA LEU A 52 -6.59 10.82 -6.38
C LEU A 52 -6.03 11.53 -5.15
N ARG A 53 -4.69 11.57 -4.98
CA ARG A 53 -4.06 12.31 -3.87
C ARG A 53 -4.51 13.77 -3.79
N ARG A 54 -4.72 14.41 -4.94
CA ARG A 54 -5.10 15.82 -4.98
C ARG A 54 -6.60 16.03 -4.90
N ALA A 55 -7.40 15.10 -5.43
CA ALA A 55 -8.85 15.13 -5.27
C ALA A 55 -9.25 14.94 -3.81
N ASN A 56 -8.61 14.01 -3.10
CA ASN A 56 -9.04 13.57 -1.77
C ASN A 56 -8.21 14.17 -0.62
N GLY A 57 -7.15 14.92 -0.93
CA GLY A 57 -6.19 15.37 0.07
C GLY A 57 -5.44 16.64 -0.30
N GLU A 58 -6.04 17.56 -1.07
CA GLU A 58 -5.36 18.82 -1.46
C GLU A 58 -4.78 19.56 -0.24
N ALA A 59 -5.55 19.67 0.83
CA ALA A 59 -5.11 20.31 2.07
C ALA A 59 -3.97 19.55 2.77
N GLY A 60 -3.98 18.21 2.73
CA GLY A 60 -2.88 17.38 3.24
C GLY A 60 -1.60 17.49 2.41
N MET A 61 -1.74 17.71 1.10
CA MET A 61 -0.59 17.91 0.21
C MET A 61 0.10 19.27 0.43
N ASP A 62 -0.59 20.27 0.95
CA ASP A 62 -0.01 21.58 1.31
C ASP A 62 0.98 21.48 2.49
N VAL A 63 0.89 20.42 3.30
CA VAL A 63 1.91 20.10 4.33
C VAL A 63 3.29 19.91 3.69
N LEU A 64 3.35 19.40 2.46
CA LEU A 64 4.59 19.13 1.74
C LEU A 64 5.10 20.41 1.03
N ALA A 65 5.60 21.36 1.83
CA ALA A 65 5.90 22.72 1.35
C ALA A 65 7.05 22.80 0.32
N THR A 66 7.91 21.78 0.24
CA THR A 66 9.04 21.72 -0.70
C THR A 66 9.10 20.40 -1.47
N GLY A 67 9.78 20.42 -2.61
CA GLY A 67 10.01 19.22 -3.42
C GLY A 67 10.79 18.13 -2.68
N ASP A 68 11.74 18.49 -1.82
CA ASP A 68 12.51 17.51 -1.05
C ASP A 68 11.66 16.84 0.04
N ALA A 69 10.74 17.58 0.69
CA ALA A 69 9.77 17.00 1.63
C ALA A 69 8.82 16.03 0.91
N ARG A 70 8.36 16.42 -0.29
CA ARG A 70 7.55 15.55 -1.15
C ARG A 70 8.28 14.28 -1.56
N SER A 71 9.59 14.36 -1.85
CA SER A 71 10.40 13.16 -2.15
C SER A 71 10.46 12.21 -0.96
N VAL A 72 10.72 12.70 0.26
CA VAL A 72 10.70 11.84 1.47
C VAL A 72 9.33 11.16 1.63
N TYR A 73 8.25 11.91 1.43
CA TYR A 73 6.89 11.37 1.48
C TYR A 73 6.64 10.30 0.39
N ASP A 74 7.07 10.53 -0.85
CA ASP A 74 6.92 9.56 -1.93
C ASP A 74 7.73 8.27 -1.65
N ASP A 75 8.93 8.40 -1.09
CA ASP A 75 9.79 7.27 -0.70
C ASP A 75 9.16 6.47 0.46
N LEU A 76 8.58 7.12 1.47
CA LEU A 76 7.85 6.46 2.56
C LEU A 76 6.66 5.66 2.08
N LEU A 77 5.86 6.22 1.17
CA LEU A 77 4.71 5.50 0.61
C LEU A 77 5.14 4.34 -0.28
N GLY A 78 6.31 4.43 -0.91
CA GLY A 78 6.94 3.31 -1.60
C GLY A 78 7.24 2.16 -0.63
N LEU A 79 7.99 2.45 0.45
CA LEU A 79 8.33 1.47 1.47
C LEU A 79 7.09 0.81 2.11
N ALA A 80 6.07 1.60 2.43
CA ALA A 80 4.84 1.09 3.01
C ALA A 80 4.02 0.24 2.02
N ALA A 81 3.99 0.62 0.74
CA ALA A 81 3.28 -0.12 -0.30
C ALA A 81 4.00 -1.43 -0.68
N ASP A 82 5.33 -1.49 -0.54
CA ASP A 82 6.10 -2.72 -0.80
C ASP A 82 5.85 -3.81 0.25
N ALA A 83 5.35 -3.43 1.44
CA ALA A 83 4.92 -4.35 2.50
C ALA A 83 3.44 -4.77 2.38
N ALA A 84 2.73 -4.34 1.33
CA ALA A 84 1.30 -4.61 1.19
C ALA A 84 0.98 -6.07 0.87
N LEU A 85 -0.16 -6.54 1.39
CA LEU A 85 -0.64 -7.91 1.19
C LEU A 85 -1.37 -8.10 -0.16
N THR A 86 -1.89 -7.03 -0.75
CA THR A 86 -2.58 -7.06 -2.05
C THR A 86 -2.17 -5.85 -2.90
N ALA A 87 -2.27 -5.96 -4.23
CA ALA A 87 -2.00 -4.85 -5.13
C ALA A 87 -2.97 -3.67 -4.88
N HIS A 88 -4.22 -3.97 -4.52
CA HIS A 88 -5.21 -2.95 -4.17
C HIS A 88 -4.84 -2.20 -2.88
N ALA A 89 -4.40 -2.91 -1.84
CA ALA A 89 -3.91 -2.29 -0.60
C ALA A 89 -2.68 -1.41 -0.86
N ALA A 90 -1.73 -1.87 -1.69
CA ALA A 90 -0.56 -1.08 -2.10
C ALA A 90 -0.96 0.24 -2.77
N ASP A 91 -1.98 0.20 -3.63
CA ASP A 91 -2.50 1.37 -4.31
C ASP A 91 -3.22 2.34 -3.35
N ARG A 92 -4.01 1.83 -2.39
CA ARG A 92 -4.61 2.63 -1.30
C ARG A 92 -3.54 3.31 -0.44
N ILE A 93 -2.47 2.61 -0.09
CA ILE A 93 -1.33 3.19 0.64
C ILE A 93 -0.69 4.30 -0.17
N ARG A 94 -0.48 4.08 -1.48
CA ARG A 94 0.12 5.09 -2.36
C ARG A 94 -0.72 6.35 -2.50
N VAL A 95 -1.99 6.39 -2.14
CA VAL A 95 -2.80 7.62 -2.17
C VAL A 95 -2.98 8.28 -0.80
N LEU A 96 -2.39 7.73 0.26
CA LEU A 96 -2.40 8.35 1.59
C LEU A 96 -1.84 9.76 1.56
N THR A 97 -2.48 10.68 2.26
CA THR A 97 -2.01 12.06 2.42
C THR A 97 -1.93 12.41 3.91
N PRO A 98 -1.07 13.36 4.30
CA PRO A 98 -1.08 13.90 5.66
C PRO A 98 -2.47 14.37 6.07
N LEU A 99 -2.88 14.02 7.28
CA LEU A 99 -4.13 14.47 7.87
C LEU A 99 -3.90 15.77 8.65
N LEU A 100 -4.81 16.73 8.50
CA LEU A 100 -4.75 18.01 9.20
C LEU A 100 -5.49 18.00 10.53
N ASP A 101 -6.47 17.09 10.66
CA ASP A 101 -7.25 16.94 11.86
C ASP A 101 -6.58 15.94 12.81
N ARG A 102 -6.35 16.37 14.05
CA ARG A 102 -5.63 15.56 15.05
C ARG A 102 -6.43 14.31 15.42
N ASP A 103 -7.75 14.41 15.54
CA ASP A 103 -8.57 13.27 15.94
C ASP A 103 -8.54 12.19 14.84
N ALA A 104 -8.58 12.60 13.56
CA ALA A 104 -8.40 11.68 12.44
C ALA A 104 -7.00 11.01 12.41
N VAL A 105 -5.94 11.74 12.79
CA VAL A 105 -4.59 11.16 12.97
C VAL A 105 -4.61 10.11 14.07
N GLU A 106 -5.17 10.43 15.23
CA GLU A 106 -5.25 9.53 16.38
C GLU A 106 -6.08 8.28 16.07
N GLU A 107 -7.23 8.42 15.41
CA GLU A 107 -8.10 7.30 15.01
C GLU A 107 -7.38 6.33 14.05
N ARG A 108 -6.74 6.86 12.99
CA ARG A 108 -5.99 5.99 12.08
C ARG A 108 -4.81 5.33 12.78
N LEU A 109 -4.11 6.07 13.63
CA LEU A 109 -2.99 5.54 14.40
C LEU A 109 -3.44 4.42 15.35
N ASP A 110 -4.60 4.55 16.01
CA ASP A 110 -5.22 3.50 16.82
C ASP A 110 -5.48 2.23 16.00
N ARG A 111 -6.11 2.37 14.81
CA ARG A 111 -6.43 1.23 13.94
C ARG A 111 -5.15 0.54 13.43
N VAL A 112 -4.15 1.29 13.01
CA VAL A 112 -2.88 0.75 12.48
C VAL A 112 -2.06 0.09 13.58
N VAL A 113 -1.99 0.67 14.79
CA VAL A 113 -1.30 0.05 15.93
C VAL A 113 -2.01 -1.22 16.36
N ALA A 114 -3.35 -1.23 16.41
CA ALA A 114 -4.10 -2.44 16.71
C ALA A 114 -3.88 -3.54 15.65
N ALA A 115 -3.81 -3.17 14.37
CA ALA A 115 -3.52 -4.12 13.28
C ALA A 115 -2.09 -4.67 13.37
N ARG A 116 -1.10 -3.83 13.70
CA ARG A 116 0.29 -4.24 13.98
C ARG A 116 0.34 -5.25 15.13
N ASP A 117 -0.37 -4.97 16.21
CA ASP A 117 -0.36 -5.81 17.41
C ASP A 117 -1.06 -7.15 17.16
N ALA A 118 -2.17 -7.14 16.42
CA ALA A 118 -2.85 -8.35 15.97
C ALA A 118 -1.91 -9.22 15.10
N TRP A 119 -1.29 -8.64 14.07
CA TRP A 119 -0.33 -9.34 13.20
C TRP A 119 0.87 -9.90 13.96
N SER A 120 1.42 -9.11 14.89
CA SER A 120 2.56 -9.53 15.72
C SER A 120 2.17 -10.62 16.72
N GLY A 121 0.90 -10.68 17.12
CA GLY A 121 0.34 -11.67 18.03
C GLY A 121 0.06 -13.03 17.39
N LEU A 122 -0.11 -13.09 16.06
CA LEU A 122 -0.27 -14.35 15.32
C LEU A 122 1.00 -15.20 15.41
N ASP A 123 0.84 -16.52 15.40
CA ASP A 123 1.98 -17.42 15.21
C ASP A 123 2.43 -17.45 13.74
N GLU A 124 3.54 -18.12 13.47
CA GLU A 124 4.10 -18.13 12.11
C GLU A 124 3.19 -18.82 11.09
N ALA A 125 2.48 -19.88 11.51
CA ALA A 125 1.59 -20.62 10.61
C ALA A 125 0.35 -19.79 10.27
N ASP A 126 -0.21 -19.07 11.24
CA ASP A 126 -1.35 -18.18 11.01
C ASP A 126 -0.95 -16.98 10.12
N ARG A 127 0.25 -16.42 10.29
CA ARG A 127 0.75 -15.36 9.40
C ARG A 127 0.92 -15.84 7.96
N GLU A 128 1.47 -17.04 7.78
CA GLU A 128 1.63 -17.66 6.46
C GLU A 128 0.25 -17.90 5.82
N ALA A 129 -0.71 -18.47 6.56
CA ALA A 129 -2.07 -18.70 6.08
C ALA A 129 -2.80 -17.40 5.67
N VAL A 130 -2.67 -16.33 6.46
CA VAL A 130 -3.26 -15.03 6.12
C VAL A 130 -2.59 -14.41 4.89
N ALA A 131 -1.27 -14.50 4.78
CA ALA A 131 -0.54 -14.00 3.62
C ALA A 131 -0.92 -14.78 2.34
N ASP A 132 -1.02 -16.10 2.43
CA ASP A 132 -1.45 -16.96 1.32
C ASP A 132 -2.88 -16.67 0.88
N ALA A 133 -3.79 -16.43 1.83
CA ALA A 133 -5.18 -16.05 1.52
C ALA A 133 -5.24 -14.74 0.73
N PHE A 134 -4.51 -13.70 1.14
CA PHE A 134 -4.45 -12.45 0.39
C PHE A 134 -3.73 -12.59 -0.96
N ALA A 135 -2.72 -13.46 -1.06
CA ALA A 135 -2.07 -13.75 -2.33
C ALA A 135 -3.05 -14.42 -3.31
N ALA A 136 -3.83 -15.41 -2.86
CA ALA A 136 -4.88 -16.04 -3.65
C ALA A 136 -5.96 -15.04 -4.07
N TYR A 137 -6.34 -14.12 -3.16
CA TYR A 137 -7.26 -13.02 -3.47
C TYR A 137 -6.75 -12.13 -4.61
N ASP A 138 -5.48 -11.73 -4.58
CA ASP A 138 -4.88 -10.89 -5.62
C ASP A 138 -4.70 -11.66 -6.95
N GLU A 139 -4.33 -12.94 -6.90
CA GLU A 139 -4.24 -13.84 -8.08
C GLU A 139 -5.59 -14.06 -8.77
N ALA A 140 -6.68 -14.06 -8.00
CA ALA A 140 -8.05 -14.14 -8.48
C ALA A 140 -8.63 -12.77 -8.89
N ASP A 141 -7.79 -11.75 -9.05
CA ASP A 141 -8.18 -10.38 -9.41
C ASP A 141 -9.21 -9.77 -8.43
N GLY A 142 -9.22 -10.21 -7.18
CA GLY A 142 -10.15 -9.76 -6.15
C GLY A 142 -11.60 -10.19 -6.40
N SER A 143 -11.81 -11.40 -6.94
CA SER A 143 -13.15 -11.95 -7.15
C SER A 143 -13.93 -12.12 -5.85
N ASP A 144 -15.26 -12.14 -5.96
CA ASP A 144 -16.18 -12.37 -4.85
C ASP A 144 -15.87 -13.66 -4.08
N LEU A 145 -15.59 -14.76 -4.80
CA LEU A 145 -15.22 -16.04 -4.18
C LEU A 145 -13.97 -15.87 -3.32
N ALA A 146 -12.93 -15.27 -3.88
CA ALA A 146 -11.67 -15.11 -3.18
C ALA A 146 -11.79 -14.14 -2.00
N ALA A 147 -12.66 -13.13 -2.09
CA ALA A 147 -13.01 -12.27 -0.96
C ALA A 147 -13.64 -13.08 0.17
N VAL A 148 -14.66 -13.89 -0.12
CA VAL A 148 -15.35 -14.70 0.88
C VAL A 148 -14.40 -15.72 1.51
N GLU A 149 -13.59 -16.43 0.71
CA GLU A 149 -12.58 -17.37 1.20
C GLU A 149 -11.54 -16.68 2.09
N THR A 150 -11.09 -15.48 1.72
CA THR A 150 -10.17 -14.68 2.54
C THR A 150 -10.82 -14.26 3.86
N ALA A 151 -12.09 -13.86 3.84
CA ALA A 151 -12.83 -13.54 5.06
C ALA A 151 -12.91 -14.75 6.01
N VAL A 152 -13.13 -15.97 5.47
CA VAL A 152 -13.10 -17.21 6.24
C VAL A 152 -11.71 -17.42 6.86
N ALA A 153 -10.64 -17.32 6.07
CA ALA A 153 -9.27 -17.51 6.54
C ALA A 153 -8.88 -16.52 7.66
N LEU A 154 -9.25 -15.24 7.52
CA LEU A 154 -9.02 -14.22 8.55
C LEU A 154 -9.75 -14.55 9.87
N ARG A 155 -11.00 -15.01 9.78
CA ARG A 155 -11.77 -15.43 10.96
C ARG A 155 -11.14 -16.65 11.64
N GLU A 156 -10.66 -17.61 10.87
CA GLU A 156 -10.01 -18.82 11.40
C GLU A 156 -8.67 -18.50 12.09
N ALA A 157 -7.92 -17.52 11.58
CA ALA A 157 -6.73 -16.97 12.23
C ALA A 157 -7.05 -16.09 13.46
N GLY A 158 -8.33 -15.90 13.81
CA GLY A 158 -8.76 -15.11 14.97
C GLY A 158 -8.77 -13.59 14.77
N LEU A 159 -8.59 -13.10 13.54
CA LEU A 159 -8.64 -11.67 13.20
C LEU A 159 -10.11 -11.20 13.09
N THR A 160 -10.78 -11.10 14.24
CA THR A 160 -12.24 -10.85 14.32
C THR A 160 -12.62 -9.65 15.20
N ASP A 161 -11.66 -9.06 15.90
CA ASP A 161 -11.89 -7.96 16.84
C ASP A 161 -11.11 -6.70 16.45
N GLY A 162 -11.43 -5.58 17.11
CA GLY A 162 -10.73 -4.31 16.96
C GLY A 162 -10.80 -3.80 15.51
N PRO A 163 -9.66 -3.64 14.80
CA PRO A 163 -9.66 -3.19 13.40
C PRO A 163 -10.31 -4.18 12.43
N PHE A 164 -10.59 -5.43 12.85
CA PHE A 164 -11.22 -6.48 12.05
C PHE A 164 -12.64 -6.84 12.51
N ALA A 165 -13.28 -5.95 13.28
CA ALA A 165 -14.63 -6.18 13.78
C ALA A 165 -15.65 -6.47 12.66
N ASP A 166 -15.48 -5.87 11.48
CA ASP A 166 -16.37 -6.11 10.34
C ASP A 166 -16.25 -7.55 9.82
N VAL A 167 -15.03 -8.11 9.79
CA VAL A 167 -14.78 -9.53 9.48
C VAL A 167 -15.39 -10.43 10.56
N GLY A 168 -15.25 -10.06 11.84
CA GLY A 168 -15.85 -10.78 12.96
C GLY A 168 -17.38 -10.76 12.99
N ALA A 169 -17.99 -9.70 12.48
CA ALA A 169 -19.45 -9.53 12.39
C ALA A 169 -20.10 -10.41 11.31
N LEU A 170 -19.31 -10.97 10.39
CA LEU A 170 -19.79 -11.91 9.38
C LEU A 170 -20.06 -13.28 10.01
N ASP A 171 -21.18 -13.88 9.61
CA ASP A 171 -21.55 -15.24 10.01
C ASP A 171 -20.67 -16.24 9.25
N GLY A 172 -19.88 -17.02 10.00
CA GLY A 172 -18.92 -17.95 9.42
C GLY A 172 -19.55 -19.11 8.65
N ASP A 173 -20.74 -19.55 9.05
CA ASP A 173 -21.43 -20.64 8.36
C ASP A 173 -22.00 -20.10 7.05
N ARG A 174 -22.60 -18.90 7.06
CA ARG A 174 -23.05 -18.23 5.83
C ARG A 174 -21.91 -17.93 4.86
N LEU A 175 -20.72 -17.54 5.35
CA LEU A 175 -19.56 -17.33 4.48
C LEU A 175 -19.12 -18.61 3.77
N ARG A 176 -19.14 -19.76 4.46
CA ARG A 176 -18.79 -21.04 3.82
C ARG A 176 -19.84 -21.46 2.80
N ASP A 177 -21.12 -21.31 3.13
CA ASP A 177 -22.21 -21.59 2.19
C ASP A 177 -22.13 -20.69 0.94
N ALA A 178 -21.77 -19.41 1.12
CA ALA A 178 -21.56 -18.46 0.02
C ALA A 178 -20.31 -18.80 -0.81
N ALA A 179 -19.21 -19.22 -0.20
CA ALA A 179 -18.02 -19.68 -0.93
C ALA A 179 -18.33 -20.91 -1.79
N ASP A 180 -19.01 -21.91 -1.22
CA ASP A 180 -19.45 -23.09 -1.95
C ASP A 180 -20.38 -22.71 -3.12
N ALA A 181 -21.30 -21.76 -2.89
CA ALA A 181 -22.20 -21.26 -3.94
C ALA A 181 -21.46 -20.50 -5.05
N LEU A 182 -20.48 -19.67 -4.72
CA LEU A 182 -19.67 -18.94 -5.70
C LEU A 182 -18.77 -19.88 -6.51
N ALA A 183 -18.29 -20.98 -5.92
CA ALA A 183 -17.51 -22.00 -6.61
C ALA A 183 -18.34 -22.76 -7.67
N ASP A 184 -19.66 -22.85 -7.49
CA ASP A 184 -20.62 -23.45 -8.42
C ASP A 184 -20.93 -22.55 -9.64
N VAL A 185 -20.50 -21.29 -9.65
CA VAL A 185 -20.78 -20.29 -10.69
C VAL A 185 -19.60 -20.10 -11.62
N ARG A 186 -19.89 -19.92 -12.92
CA ARG A 186 -18.92 -19.58 -13.95
C ARG A 186 -19.00 -18.09 -14.31
N GLY A 187 -17.89 -17.37 -14.18
CA GLY A 187 -17.81 -15.94 -14.49
C GLY A 187 -18.01 -15.03 -13.28
N SER A 188 -17.94 -13.72 -13.47
CA SER A 188 -18.17 -12.73 -12.41
C SER A 188 -19.66 -12.46 -12.25
N ILE A 189 -20.19 -12.62 -11.03
CA ILE A 189 -21.48 -12.03 -10.65
C ILE A 189 -21.26 -10.52 -10.61
N ASP A 190 -22.09 -9.72 -11.28
CA ASP A 190 -21.95 -8.25 -11.23
C ASP A 190 -22.40 -7.76 -9.83
N PRO A 191 -21.50 -7.20 -9.00
CA PRO A 191 -21.84 -6.77 -7.65
C PRO A 191 -22.73 -5.52 -7.60
N ALA A 192 -22.99 -4.86 -8.75
CA ALA A 192 -23.78 -3.63 -8.82
C ALA A 192 -24.98 -3.70 -9.80
N GLY A 193 -25.29 -4.89 -10.33
CA GLY A 193 -26.37 -5.07 -11.30
C GLY A 193 -27.69 -5.37 -10.61
N ASP A 194 -28.68 -4.48 -10.77
CA ASP A 194 -30.11 -4.77 -10.56
C ASP A 194 -30.42 -6.17 -11.12
N LEU A 195 -30.75 -7.13 -10.24
CA LEU A 195 -30.96 -8.57 -10.53
C LEU A 195 -32.27 -8.82 -11.32
N GLY A 196 -32.59 -7.93 -12.26
CA GLY A 196 -33.69 -8.00 -13.19
C GLY A 196 -33.35 -8.77 -14.47
N GLY A 197 -32.81 -9.98 -14.35
CA GLY A 197 -32.68 -10.97 -15.45
C GLY A 197 -31.34 -10.97 -16.20
N GLU A 198 -30.86 -12.20 -16.51
CA GLU A 198 -29.59 -12.62 -17.16
C GLU A 198 -28.38 -12.71 -16.20
N ASP A 199 -27.64 -13.82 -16.03
CA ASP A 199 -27.83 -15.27 -16.15
C ASP A 199 -26.67 -15.86 -15.33
N ILE A 200 -26.94 -16.51 -14.20
CA ILE A 200 -25.91 -17.24 -13.46
C ILE A 200 -25.54 -18.44 -14.32
N GLU A 201 -24.37 -18.43 -14.95
CA GLU A 201 -23.89 -19.60 -15.68
C GLU A 201 -23.39 -20.65 -14.68
N ILE A 202 -24.07 -21.79 -14.60
CA ILE A 202 -23.73 -22.86 -13.66
C ILE A 202 -22.54 -23.67 -14.19
N ALA A 203 -21.48 -23.76 -13.38
CA ALA A 203 -20.26 -24.50 -13.72
C ALA A 203 -20.53 -26.01 -13.80
N SER A 204 -19.73 -26.72 -14.61
CA SER A 204 -19.74 -28.19 -14.63
C SER A 204 -19.27 -28.73 -13.28
N GLY A 205 -19.97 -29.71 -12.72
CA GLY A 205 -19.70 -30.27 -11.40
C GLY A 205 -20.50 -29.65 -10.25
N ALA A 206 -21.19 -28.52 -10.50
CA ALA A 206 -22.05 -27.86 -9.51
C ALA A 206 -23.29 -28.71 -9.17
N ASP A 207 -23.86 -29.41 -10.16
CA ASP A 207 -24.99 -30.31 -9.94
C ASP A 207 -24.90 -31.55 -10.84
N ALA A 208 -24.82 -32.72 -10.21
CA ALA A 208 -24.63 -34.00 -10.90
C ALA A 208 -25.84 -34.42 -11.75
N GLU A 209 -27.05 -33.88 -11.50
CA GLU A 209 -28.21 -34.13 -12.34
C GLU A 209 -28.17 -33.24 -13.59
N LEU A 210 -27.88 -31.95 -13.42
CA LEU A 210 -27.70 -31.01 -14.50
C LEU A 210 -26.60 -31.45 -15.48
N ASP A 211 -25.45 -31.88 -14.95
CA ASP A 211 -24.36 -32.38 -15.79
C ASP A 211 -24.80 -33.59 -16.61
N ARG A 212 -25.55 -34.53 -16.00
CA ARG A 212 -26.08 -35.69 -16.70
C ARG A 212 -27.06 -35.28 -17.81
N LEU A 213 -27.97 -34.35 -17.54
CA LEU A 213 -28.92 -33.85 -18.53
C LEU A 213 -28.20 -33.13 -19.69
N ARG A 214 -27.16 -32.34 -19.40
CA ARG A 214 -26.31 -31.67 -20.42
C ARG A 214 -25.58 -32.69 -21.29
N GLU A 215 -25.03 -33.76 -20.71
CA GLU A 215 -24.40 -34.86 -21.46
C GLU A 215 -25.41 -35.61 -22.35
N GLN A 216 -26.57 -35.97 -21.80
CA GLN A 216 -27.67 -36.61 -22.53
C GLN A 216 -28.15 -35.76 -23.71
N LEU A 217 -28.31 -34.45 -23.49
CA LEU A 217 -28.69 -33.49 -24.53
C LEU A 217 -27.62 -33.40 -25.63
N SER A 218 -26.34 -33.31 -25.25
CA SER A 218 -25.24 -33.29 -26.21
C SER A 218 -25.21 -34.55 -27.07
N ALA A 219 -25.29 -35.73 -26.45
CA ALA A 219 -25.32 -37.01 -27.16
C ALA A 219 -26.55 -37.11 -28.09
N THR A 220 -27.70 -36.62 -27.65
CA THR A 220 -28.92 -36.62 -28.48
C THR A 220 -28.80 -35.66 -29.67
N ARG A 221 -28.16 -34.48 -29.49
CA ARG A 221 -27.87 -33.55 -30.59
C ARG A 221 -26.92 -34.16 -31.60
N ASP A 222 -25.86 -34.84 -31.15
CA ASP A 222 -24.93 -35.54 -32.04
C ASP A 222 -25.64 -36.62 -32.88
N LEU A 223 -26.56 -37.37 -32.27
CA LEU A 223 -27.40 -38.33 -32.99
C LEU A 223 -28.39 -37.64 -33.95
N ALA A 224 -28.98 -36.52 -33.56
CA ALA A 224 -29.90 -35.75 -34.40
C ALA A 224 -29.21 -35.21 -35.66
N ASP A 225 -27.98 -34.71 -35.52
CA ASP A 225 -27.14 -34.26 -36.63
C ASP A 225 -26.72 -35.42 -37.56
N SER A 226 -26.70 -36.65 -37.04
CA SER A 226 -26.37 -37.88 -37.77
C SER A 226 -27.56 -38.86 -37.89
N ALA A 227 -28.79 -38.36 -37.94
CA ALA A 227 -30.00 -39.19 -37.91
C ALA A 227 -30.09 -40.26 -39.02
N PHE A 228 -29.43 -40.02 -40.17
CA PHE A 228 -29.32 -41.02 -41.24
C PHE A 228 -28.47 -42.23 -40.84
N ASP A 229 -27.37 -42.02 -40.10
CA ASP A 229 -26.48 -43.08 -39.62
C ASP A 229 -27.19 -43.91 -38.54
N VAL A 230 -27.98 -43.24 -37.68
CA VAL A 230 -28.88 -43.90 -36.72
C VAL A 230 -29.88 -44.80 -37.45
N LEU A 231 -30.55 -44.28 -38.49
CA LEU A 231 -31.49 -45.06 -39.29
C LEU A 231 -30.82 -46.28 -39.97
N GLU A 232 -29.59 -46.16 -40.45
CA GLU A 232 -28.84 -47.26 -41.05
C GLU A 232 -28.47 -48.32 -40.02
N SER A 233 -28.01 -47.90 -38.84
CA SER A 233 -27.61 -48.79 -37.74
C SER A 233 -28.77 -49.62 -37.19
N VAL A 234 -29.98 -49.05 -37.15
CA VAL A 234 -31.20 -49.72 -36.68
C VAL A 234 -31.76 -50.67 -37.75
N ARG A 235 -31.52 -50.39 -39.03
CA ARG A 235 -32.06 -51.16 -40.17
C ARG A 235 -31.33 -52.47 -40.48
N ASP A 236 -30.32 -52.88 -39.72
CA ASP A 236 -29.46 -54.01 -40.08
C ASP A 236 -30.24 -55.36 -40.14
N GLY A 237 -30.60 -55.74 -41.36
CA GLY A 237 -30.84 -57.09 -41.86
C GLY A 237 -32.06 -57.90 -41.39
N SER A 238 -32.74 -57.56 -40.30
CA SER A 238 -33.69 -58.50 -39.65
C SER A 238 -35.07 -57.96 -39.26
N LEU A 239 -35.34 -56.66 -39.40
CA LEU A 239 -36.63 -56.06 -39.05
C LEU A 239 -37.69 -56.36 -40.12
N ARG A 240 -38.85 -56.92 -39.69
CA ARG A 240 -39.91 -57.41 -40.60
C ARG A 240 -41.13 -56.49 -40.68
N ASP A 241 -41.26 -55.52 -39.78
CA ASP A 241 -42.34 -54.54 -39.69
C ASP A 241 -41.87 -53.22 -39.04
N PHE A 242 -42.71 -52.20 -39.11
CA PHE A 242 -42.41 -50.84 -38.63
C PHE A 242 -42.31 -50.78 -37.09
N GLU A 243 -43.13 -51.56 -36.39
CA GLU A 243 -43.15 -51.65 -34.91
C GLU A 243 -41.80 -52.17 -34.36
N ALA A 244 -41.18 -53.14 -35.04
CA ALA A 244 -39.83 -53.59 -34.67
C ALA A 244 -38.75 -52.52 -34.91
N LEU A 245 -38.92 -51.65 -35.91
CA LEU A 245 -38.03 -50.51 -36.15
C LEU A 245 -38.19 -49.46 -35.03
N GLU A 246 -39.42 -49.11 -34.67
CA GLU A 246 -39.68 -48.16 -33.57
C GLU A 246 -39.01 -48.62 -32.27
N ALA A 247 -39.21 -49.89 -31.89
CA ALA A 247 -38.58 -50.46 -30.71
C ALA A 247 -37.05 -50.45 -30.77
N ALA A 248 -36.48 -50.78 -31.93
CA ALA A 248 -35.03 -50.80 -32.13
C ALA A 248 -34.42 -49.38 -32.17
N THR A 249 -35.13 -48.38 -32.70
CA THR A 249 -34.74 -46.97 -32.63
C THR A 249 -34.74 -46.49 -31.19
N ILE A 250 -35.80 -46.77 -30.43
CA ILE A 250 -35.90 -46.39 -29.00
C ILE A 250 -34.75 -47.01 -28.20
N GLU A 251 -34.47 -48.31 -28.38
CA GLU A 251 -33.37 -49.00 -27.70
C GLU A 251 -32.00 -48.47 -28.12
N HIS A 252 -31.81 -48.17 -29.41
CA HIS A 252 -30.56 -47.62 -29.91
C HIS A 252 -30.29 -46.23 -29.34
N VAL A 253 -31.27 -45.32 -29.42
CA VAL A 253 -31.15 -43.96 -28.89
C VAL A 253 -30.90 -44.00 -27.39
N ALA A 254 -31.72 -44.72 -26.61
CA ALA A 254 -31.55 -44.83 -25.16
C ALA A 254 -30.16 -45.33 -24.73
N ARG A 255 -29.56 -46.23 -25.51
CA ARG A 255 -28.24 -46.78 -25.24
C ARG A 255 -27.10 -45.82 -25.60
N GLU A 256 -27.22 -45.07 -26.69
CA GLU A 256 -26.20 -44.12 -27.13
C GLU A 256 -26.26 -42.80 -26.34
N THR A 257 -27.44 -42.40 -25.86
CA THR A 257 -27.62 -41.15 -25.10
C THR A 257 -27.72 -41.35 -23.60
N GLU A 258 -27.77 -42.60 -23.13
CA GLU A 258 -28.03 -42.96 -21.72
C GLU A 258 -29.36 -42.40 -21.14
N VAL A 259 -30.30 -42.04 -22.02
CA VAL A 259 -31.66 -41.62 -21.62
C VAL A 259 -32.54 -42.84 -21.36
N ASP A 260 -33.44 -42.76 -20.38
CA ASP A 260 -34.36 -43.87 -20.08
C ASP A 260 -35.24 -44.21 -21.31
N PRO A 261 -35.38 -45.50 -21.69
CA PRO A 261 -36.19 -45.90 -22.84
C PRO A 261 -37.67 -45.50 -22.77
N ALA A 262 -38.21 -45.20 -21.59
CA ALA A 262 -39.57 -44.67 -21.46
C ALA A 262 -39.65 -43.22 -21.94
N THR A 263 -38.66 -42.40 -21.62
CA THR A 263 -38.54 -40.99 -22.06
C THR A 263 -38.35 -40.91 -23.57
N VAL A 264 -37.46 -41.74 -24.13
CA VAL A 264 -37.27 -41.80 -25.60
C VAL A 264 -38.58 -42.20 -26.31
N ARG A 265 -39.38 -43.08 -25.70
CA ARG A 265 -40.68 -43.49 -26.24
C ARG A 265 -41.75 -42.39 -26.10
N SER A 266 -41.74 -41.60 -25.04
CA SER A 266 -42.69 -40.48 -24.89
C SER A 266 -42.41 -39.34 -25.87
N ALA A 267 -41.15 -39.12 -26.22
CA ALA A 267 -40.75 -38.16 -27.23
C ALA A 267 -41.00 -38.63 -28.67
N ALA A 268 -41.14 -39.94 -28.90
CA ALA A 268 -41.36 -40.48 -30.23
C ALA A 268 -42.75 -40.08 -30.80
N PRO A 269 -42.85 -39.70 -32.08
CA PRO A 269 -44.11 -39.27 -32.67
C PRO A 269 -45.11 -40.43 -32.79
N ASP A 270 -46.37 -40.21 -32.38
CA ASP A 270 -47.47 -41.19 -32.48
C ASP A 270 -47.81 -41.59 -33.93
N GLU A 271 -47.58 -40.68 -34.89
CA GLU A 271 -47.83 -40.88 -36.32
C GLU A 271 -46.64 -40.39 -37.14
N ALA A 272 -45.81 -41.32 -37.65
CA ALA A 272 -44.71 -41.02 -38.55
C ALA A 272 -45.02 -41.43 -40.00
N LEU A 273 -44.59 -40.63 -40.98
CA LEU A 273 -44.82 -40.87 -42.40
C LEU A 273 -43.97 -42.04 -42.94
N ASP A 274 -42.74 -42.13 -42.48
CA ASP A 274 -41.82 -43.22 -42.78
C ASP A 274 -40.77 -43.38 -41.65
N ALA A 275 -39.86 -44.33 -41.83
CA ALA A 275 -38.82 -44.64 -40.86
C ALA A 275 -37.82 -43.49 -40.62
N ALA A 276 -37.54 -42.68 -41.64
CA ALA A 276 -36.63 -41.54 -41.50
C ALA A 276 -37.31 -40.40 -40.73
N ASP A 277 -38.59 -40.19 -41.00
CA ASP A 277 -39.46 -39.27 -40.27
C ASP A 277 -39.60 -39.68 -38.80
N PHE A 278 -39.78 -40.98 -38.51
CA PHE A 278 -39.81 -41.48 -37.14
C PHE A 278 -38.51 -41.23 -36.38
N VAL A 279 -37.35 -41.59 -36.96
CA VAL A 279 -36.04 -41.39 -36.30
C VAL A 279 -35.76 -39.90 -36.09
N SER A 280 -35.95 -39.08 -37.14
CA SER A 280 -35.65 -37.64 -37.07
C SER A 280 -36.65 -36.89 -36.17
N GLY A 281 -37.91 -37.31 -36.15
CA GLY A 281 -38.95 -36.78 -35.25
C GLY A 281 -38.63 -37.12 -33.79
N THR A 282 -38.35 -38.39 -33.51
CA THR A 282 -37.97 -38.85 -32.15
C THR A 282 -36.77 -38.09 -31.62
N LEU A 283 -35.70 -37.95 -32.41
CA LEU A 283 -34.49 -37.23 -31.99
C LEU A 283 -34.76 -35.73 -31.79
N ARG A 284 -35.54 -35.10 -32.69
CA ARG A 284 -35.88 -33.67 -32.56
C ARG A 284 -36.70 -33.39 -31.31
N ASP A 285 -37.74 -34.19 -31.07
CA ASP A 285 -38.66 -33.98 -29.95
C ASP A 285 -37.95 -34.34 -28.63
N LEU A 286 -37.06 -35.34 -28.63
CA LEU A 286 -36.22 -35.67 -27.48
C LEU A 286 -35.20 -34.56 -27.18
N VAL A 287 -34.60 -33.93 -28.19
CA VAL A 287 -33.75 -32.74 -28.00
C VAL A 287 -34.54 -31.64 -27.32
N ALA A 288 -35.76 -31.33 -27.78
CA ALA A 288 -36.59 -30.27 -27.19
C ALA A 288 -37.01 -30.59 -25.73
N GLU A 289 -37.31 -31.86 -25.43
CA GLU A 289 -37.63 -32.31 -24.06
C GLU A 289 -36.42 -32.19 -23.13
N LEU A 290 -35.23 -32.62 -23.58
CA LEU A 290 -33.99 -32.50 -22.81
C LEU A 290 -33.53 -31.04 -22.65
N GLU A 291 -33.70 -30.19 -23.67
CA GLU A 291 -33.47 -28.74 -23.55
C GLU A 291 -34.33 -28.15 -22.44
N THR A 292 -35.63 -28.47 -22.42
CA THR A 292 -36.54 -28.02 -21.36
C THR A 292 -36.12 -28.53 -19.98
N ALA A 293 -35.73 -29.80 -19.87
CA ALA A 293 -35.29 -30.38 -18.61
C ALA A 293 -33.98 -29.76 -18.09
N VAL A 294 -33.04 -29.45 -18.99
CA VAL A 294 -31.81 -28.71 -18.67
C VAL A 294 -32.19 -27.32 -18.17
N ASP A 295 -33.00 -26.55 -18.91
CA ASP A 295 -33.39 -25.19 -18.53
C ASP A 295 -34.10 -25.14 -17.16
N GLU A 296 -35.01 -26.09 -16.90
CA GLU A 296 -35.70 -26.21 -15.60
C GLU A 296 -34.72 -26.54 -14.46
N ARG A 297 -33.75 -27.44 -14.71
CA ARG A 297 -32.75 -27.81 -13.71
C ARG A 297 -31.77 -26.67 -13.45
N GLU A 298 -31.33 -25.98 -14.50
CA GLU A 298 -30.48 -24.79 -14.40
C GLU A 298 -31.19 -23.70 -13.59
N ALA A 299 -32.46 -23.42 -13.87
CA ALA A 299 -33.22 -22.45 -13.10
C ALA A 299 -33.33 -22.82 -11.61
N ALA A 300 -33.53 -24.10 -11.29
CA ALA A 300 -33.60 -24.58 -9.91
C ALA A 300 -32.26 -24.47 -9.17
N VAL A 301 -31.16 -24.86 -9.82
CA VAL A 301 -29.80 -24.75 -9.23
C VAL A 301 -29.40 -23.28 -9.08
N ALA A 302 -29.70 -22.42 -10.04
CA ALA A 302 -29.45 -21.00 -9.94
C ALA A 302 -30.27 -20.34 -8.81
N ALA A 303 -31.49 -20.82 -8.53
CA ALA A 303 -32.30 -20.33 -7.41
C ALA A 303 -31.68 -20.72 -6.05
N ASP A 304 -31.22 -21.98 -5.91
CA ASP A 304 -30.51 -22.46 -4.71
C ASP A 304 -29.21 -21.68 -4.46
N ILE A 305 -28.42 -21.42 -5.51
CA ILE A 305 -27.21 -20.60 -5.42
C ILE A 305 -27.55 -19.20 -4.91
N ARG A 306 -28.57 -18.52 -5.46
CA ARG A 306 -28.96 -17.16 -5.00
C ARG A 306 -29.39 -17.15 -3.54
N GLU A 307 -30.13 -18.18 -3.09
CA GLU A 307 -30.52 -18.31 -1.69
C GLU A 307 -29.29 -18.40 -0.78
N ARG A 308 -28.29 -19.22 -1.16
CA ARG A 308 -27.04 -19.38 -0.40
C ARG A 308 -26.15 -18.13 -0.38
N LEU A 309 -26.19 -17.30 -1.43
CA LEU A 309 -25.46 -16.02 -1.47
C LEU A 309 -26.08 -14.95 -0.55
N GLY A 310 -27.28 -15.20 -0.01
CA GLY A 310 -27.98 -14.29 0.90
C GLY A 310 -28.62 -13.10 0.20
N ASP A 311 -29.06 -13.29 -1.04
CA ASP A 311 -29.70 -12.27 -1.90
C ASP A 311 -31.20 -12.06 -1.62
N GLU A 312 -31.75 -12.63 -0.53
CA GLU A 312 -33.14 -12.30 -0.17
C GLU A 312 -33.19 -10.89 0.43
N PRO A 313 -34.05 -9.99 -0.08
CA PRO A 313 -34.32 -8.75 0.62
C PRO A 313 -34.93 -9.14 1.97
N GLU A 314 -34.25 -8.84 3.07
CA GLU A 314 -34.89 -8.87 4.39
C GLU A 314 -36.05 -7.87 4.31
N ALA A 315 -37.25 -8.38 4.04
CA ALA A 315 -38.48 -7.63 4.16
C ALA A 315 -38.72 -7.44 5.65
N ASP A 316 -38.08 -6.43 6.23
CA ASP A 316 -38.44 -5.94 7.55
C ASP A 316 -39.94 -5.61 7.53
N GLU A 317 -40.72 -6.28 8.39
CA GLU A 317 -42.18 -6.11 8.51
C GLU A 317 -42.59 -4.67 8.87
N ASP A 318 -41.63 -3.77 9.13
CA ASP A 318 -41.85 -2.42 9.63
C ASP A 318 -41.46 -1.28 8.66
N GLY A 319 -41.16 -1.55 7.38
CA GLY A 319 -41.14 -0.51 6.33
C GLY A 319 -40.35 0.77 6.65
N VAL A 320 -39.28 0.63 7.45
CA VAL A 320 -38.26 1.65 7.62
C VAL A 320 -37.16 1.26 6.65
N ASP A 321 -36.76 2.20 5.79
CA ASP A 321 -35.59 2.06 4.93
C ASP A 321 -34.39 1.63 5.78
N ALA A 322 -34.15 0.32 5.87
CA ALA A 322 -32.94 -0.24 6.45
C ALA A 322 -31.82 0.08 5.43
N ASP A 323 -30.73 0.62 5.96
CA ASP A 323 -29.48 0.93 5.28
C ASP A 323 -29.20 -0.07 4.15
N ASP A 324 -28.88 0.44 2.95
CA ASP A 324 -28.71 -0.28 1.67
C ASP A 324 -28.36 -1.78 1.84
N GLY A 325 -29.28 -2.66 1.42
CA GLY A 325 -29.22 -4.13 1.59
C GLY A 325 -28.02 -4.80 0.92
N GLU A 326 -26.85 -4.65 1.52
CA GLU A 326 -25.58 -5.18 1.04
C GLU A 326 -25.48 -6.69 1.34
N THR A 327 -25.27 -7.50 0.30
CA THR A 327 -25.20 -8.97 0.40
C THR A 327 -24.05 -9.42 1.30
N THR A 328 -24.11 -10.67 1.77
CA THR A 328 -23.00 -11.26 2.57
C THR A 328 -21.67 -11.18 1.82
N VAL A 329 -21.71 -11.36 0.49
CA VAL A 329 -20.54 -11.30 -0.40
C VAL A 329 -19.97 -9.89 -0.47
N ALA A 330 -20.81 -8.88 -0.73
CA ALA A 330 -20.36 -7.49 -0.82
C ALA A 330 -19.77 -6.99 0.51
N ARG A 331 -20.41 -7.35 1.64
CA ARG A 331 -19.88 -7.07 2.99
C ARG A 331 -18.53 -7.75 3.23
N ALA A 332 -18.37 -9.00 2.77
CA ALA A 332 -17.09 -9.72 2.86
C ALA A 332 -15.99 -9.04 2.03
N ALA A 333 -16.29 -8.66 0.79
CA ALA A 333 -15.35 -7.96 -0.09
C ALA A 333 -14.87 -6.63 0.51
N THR A 334 -15.79 -5.82 1.03
CA THR A 334 -15.46 -4.56 1.72
C THR A 334 -14.60 -4.81 2.95
N ALA A 335 -15.00 -5.75 3.83
CA ALA A 335 -14.26 -6.09 5.04
C ALA A 335 -12.86 -6.62 4.75
N VAL A 336 -12.69 -7.45 3.72
CA VAL A 336 -11.40 -8.00 3.28
C VAL A 336 -10.50 -6.93 2.68
N SER A 337 -11.04 -6.02 1.86
CA SER A 337 -10.27 -4.90 1.32
C SER A 337 -9.74 -3.99 2.43
N ASP A 338 -10.56 -3.68 3.44
CA ASP A 338 -10.15 -2.88 4.60
C ASP A 338 -9.17 -3.61 5.50
N ALA A 339 -9.38 -4.91 5.74
CA ALA A 339 -8.44 -5.75 6.48
C ALA A 339 -7.08 -5.80 5.77
N ALA A 340 -7.05 -6.00 4.44
CA ALA A 340 -5.83 -5.99 3.63
C ALA A 340 -5.06 -4.69 3.80
N PHE A 341 -5.75 -3.55 3.72
CA PHE A 341 -5.15 -2.23 3.86
C PHE A 341 -4.56 -2.00 5.26
N LEU A 342 -5.32 -2.30 6.32
CA LEU A 342 -4.87 -2.11 7.71
C LEU A 342 -3.74 -3.07 8.09
N LEU A 343 -3.85 -4.35 7.72
CA LEU A 343 -2.78 -5.33 7.96
C LEU A 343 -1.51 -4.98 7.19
N SER A 344 -1.62 -4.47 5.97
CA SER A 344 -0.45 -4.00 5.20
C SER A 344 0.32 -2.90 5.95
N LEU A 345 -0.39 -1.90 6.48
CA LEU A 345 0.22 -0.83 7.29
C LEU A 345 0.74 -1.35 8.64
N GLY A 346 0.01 -2.26 9.29
CA GLY A 346 0.42 -2.91 10.53
C GLY A 346 1.68 -3.75 10.35
N ARG A 347 1.77 -4.50 9.26
CA ARG A 347 2.92 -5.32 8.86
C ARG A 347 4.13 -4.45 8.54
N PHE A 348 3.95 -3.38 7.76
CA PHE A 348 5.00 -2.37 7.54
C PHE A 348 5.56 -1.85 8.86
N ALA A 349 4.70 -1.51 9.82
CA ALA A 349 5.13 -1.05 11.13
C ALA A 349 5.85 -2.15 11.94
N ALA A 350 5.36 -3.39 11.92
CA ALA A 350 5.93 -4.51 12.66
C ALA A 350 7.32 -4.90 12.14
N GLU A 351 7.47 -5.07 10.82
CA GLU A 351 8.70 -5.50 10.17
C GLU A 351 9.84 -4.48 10.34
N ASN A 352 9.49 -3.19 10.44
CA ASN A 352 10.46 -2.10 10.61
C ASN A 352 10.60 -1.63 12.07
N GLY A 353 9.96 -2.30 13.02
CA GLY A 353 10.03 -1.95 14.45
C GLY A 353 9.49 -0.55 14.78
N HIS A 354 8.50 -0.06 14.03
CA HIS A 354 7.91 1.25 14.25
C HIS A 354 7.00 1.27 15.48
N VAL A 355 7.05 2.38 16.23
CA VAL A 355 6.29 2.58 17.46
C VAL A 355 5.24 3.68 17.32
N ARG A 356 4.23 3.64 18.18
CA ARG A 356 3.22 4.69 18.27
C ARG A 356 3.88 6.00 18.76
N PRO A 357 3.85 7.10 18.00
CA PRO A 357 4.24 8.40 18.53
C PRO A 357 3.19 8.92 19.51
N THR A 358 3.63 9.70 20.50
CA THR A 358 2.73 10.52 21.32
C THR A 358 2.48 11.83 20.60
N LEU A 359 1.22 12.16 20.34
CA LEU A 359 0.88 13.44 19.71
C LEU A 359 0.85 14.56 20.75
N VAL A 360 1.62 15.61 20.50
CA VAL A 360 1.78 16.77 21.41
C VAL A 360 1.34 18.06 20.72
N ASP A 361 1.19 19.15 21.48
CA ASP A 361 0.77 20.43 20.90
C ASP A 361 1.91 21.17 20.20
N ASP A 362 3.14 20.93 20.61
CA ASP A 362 4.35 21.58 20.12
C ASP A 362 5.49 20.58 20.15
N GLY A 363 6.49 20.77 19.30
CA GLY A 363 7.71 19.97 19.32
C GLY A 363 7.75 18.81 18.32
N ILE A 364 8.96 18.35 18.07
CA ILE A 364 9.26 17.07 17.45
C ILE A 364 10.48 16.52 18.17
N ALA A 365 10.33 15.36 18.80
CA ALA A 365 11.39 14.72 19.54
C ALA A 365 11.32 13.21 19.36
N VAL A 366 12.50 12.59 19.23
CA VAL A 366 12.66 11.16 19.05
C VAL A 366 13.77 10.63 19.94
N ARG A 367 13.60 9.40 20.40
CA ARG A 367 14.63 8.61 21.06
C ARG A 367 14.90 7.36 20.25
N GLY A 368 16.16 7.11 19.97
CA GLY A 368 16.59 5.93 19.23
C GLY A 368 16.01 5.80 17.82
N ALA A 369 15.79 6.93 17.12
CA ALA A 369 15.24 6.93 15.77
C ALA A 369 16.19 6.31 14.75
N ARG A 370 15.62 5.59 13.78
CA ARG A 370 16.34 4.95 12.68
C ARG A 370 15.86 5.54 11.36
N ASN A 371 16.79 5.82 10.46
CA ASN A 371 16.40 6.31 9.14
C ASN A 371 15.81 5.14 8.32
N PRO A 372 14.56 5.22 7.83
CA PRO A 372 13.91 4.11 7.14
C PRO A 372 14.46 3.84 5.73
N PHE A 373 15.29 4.73 5.19
CA PHE A 373 15.85 4.62 3.83
C PHE A 373 17.25 3.98 3.83
N LEU A 374 17.84 3.74 4.99
CA LEU A 374 19.14 3.09 5.11
C LEU A 374 18.98 1.57 5.28
N GLY A 375 19.77 0.79 4.54
CA GLY A 375 19.86 -0.65 4.71
C GLY A 375 20.96 -1.06 5.70
N GLY A 376 20.84 -2.26 6.28
CA GLY A 376 21.83 -2.83 7.19
C GLY A 376 21.66 -2.38 8.65
N GLU A 377 22.73 -2.49 9.44
CA GLU A 377 22.74 -2.04 10.83
C GLU A 377 22.89 -0.51 10.90
N VAL A 378 21.82 0.16 11.33
CA VAL A 378 21.77 1.63 11.46
C VAL A 378 21.97 2.02 12.92
N GLN A 379 22.88 2.96 13.21
CA GLN A 379 22.99 3.55 14.56
C GLN A 379 21.71 4.34 14.87
N PRO A 380 20.98 4.04 15.95
CA PRO A 380 19.82 4.82 16.36
C PRO A 380 20.27 6.19 16.92
N VAL A 381 19.46 7.23 16.68
CA VAL A 381 19.76 8.62 17.09
C VAL A 381 18.61 9.26 17.85
N SER A 382 18.93 10.01 18.90
CA SER A 382 17.99 10.75 19.72
C SER A 382 18.14 12.25 19.46
N TYR A 383 17.04 12.93 19.14
CA TYR A 383 17.06 14.35 18.78
C TYR A 383 15.70 15.00 18.97
N GLY A 384 15.66 16.32 19.20
CA GLY A 384 14.38 17.01 19.30
C GLY A 384 14.48 18.53 19.36
N VAL A 385 13.41 19.21 19.01
CA VAL A 385 13.22 20.66 19.13
C VAL A 385 11.78 20.95 19.55
N GLY A 386 11.54 22.13 20.14
CA GLY A 386 10.27 22.52 20.72
C GLY A 386 10.00 21.88 22.08
N SER A 387 8.76 21.96 22.54
CA SER A 387 8.35 21.50 23.86
C SER A 387 8.03 20.00 23.85
N HIS A 388 8.66 19.18 24.69
CA HIS A 388 8.41 17.73 24.76
C HIS A 388 8.87 17.15 26.11
N SER A 389 8.43 15.96 26.47
CA SER A 389 8.75 15.33 27.76
C SER A 389 9.90 14.30 27.73
N LEU A 390 10.37 13.91 26.54
CA LEU A 390 11.48 12.93 26.38
C LEU A 390 12.82 13.31 27.04
N ALA A 391 13.01 14.57 27.47
CA ALA A 391 14.21 15.06 28.13
C ALA A 391 14.30 14.66 29.62
N ASP A 392 13.17 14.50 30.29
CA ASP A 392 13.07 14.41 31.75
C ASP A 392 12.88 12.97 32.28
N GLU A 393 13.06 11.97 31.43
CA GLU A 393 12.78 10.59 31.78
C GLU A 393 13.89 9.97 32.65
N ALA A 394 13.52 9.54 33.86
CA ALA A 394 14.47 9.05 34.84
C ALA A 394 15.16 7.75 34.38
N GLY A 395 16.49 7.74 34.37
CA GLY A 395 17.29 6.56 34.01
C GLY A 395 17.75 6.53 32.54
N VAL A 396 17.39 7.52 31.73
CA VAL A 396 17.89 7.70 30.36
C VAL A 396 19.26 8.37 30.38
N ALA A 397 20.18 7.91 29.53
CA ALA A 397 21.51 8.53 29.40
C ALA A 397 21.37 9.94 28.80
N SER A 398 22.25 10.87 29.18
CA SER A 398 22.20 12.25 28.67
C SER A 398 22.29 12.36 27.14
N ALA A 399 22.89 11.37 26.47
CA ALA A 399 22.97 11.31 25.00
C ALA A 399 21.62 10.94 24.36
N ASP A 400 20.75 10.24 25.09
CA ASP A 400 19.43 9.76 24.64
C ASP A 400 18.27 10.65 25.10
N ALA A 401 18.58 11.73 25.82
CA ALA A 401 17.65 12.71 26.34
C ALA A 401 17.81 14.04 25.57
N PRO A 402 17.09 14.23 24.44
CA PRO A 402 17.22 15.45 23.66
C PRO A 402 16.77 16.69 24.45
N PRO A 403 17.41 17.87 24.29
CA PRO A 403 17.01 19.08 25.01
C PRO A 403 15.66 19.62 24.53
N THR A 404 14.86 20.10 25.47
CA THR A 404 13.52 20.64 25.23
C THR A 404 13.46 22.18 25.35
N GLY A 405 12.52 22.80 24.64
CA GLY A 405 12.21 24.23 24.74
C GLY A 405 12.82 25.11 23.65
N ASP A 406 13.92 24.69 23.02
CA ASP A 406 14.53 25.42 21.91
C ASP A 406 13.65 25.37 20.67
N ARG A 407 13.42 26.53 20.03
CA ARG A 407 12.73 26.60 18.75
C ARG A 407 13.62 26.16 17.60
N VAL A 408 14.91 26.44 17.69
CA VAL A 408 15.87 26.14 16.64
C VAL A 408 17.08 25.39 17.19
N SER A 409 17.50 24.35 16.48
CA SER A 409 18.82 23.75 16.64
C SER A 409 19.67 23.97 15.39
N VAL A 410 20.90 24.45 15.57
CA VAL A 410 21.90 24.54 14.53
C VAL A 410 22.88 23.39 14.70
N LEU A 411 22.84 22.42 13.79
CA LEU A 411 23.68 21.22 13.82
C LEU A 411 24.94 21.41 12.98
N THR A 412 26.10 21.20 13.59
CA THR A 412 27.40 21.30 12.93
C THR A 412 28.27 20.07 13.19
N GLY A 413 29.46 20.02 12.58
CA GLY A 413 30.43 18.93 12.79
C GLY A 413 30.81 18.15 11.54
N ALA A 414 31.41 16.97 11.73
CA ALA A 414 32.16 16.24 10.71
C ALA A 414 31.40 15.99 9.40
N ASN A 415 32.11 16.09 8.28
CA ASN A 415 31.63 15.61 6.98
C ASN A 415 31.37 14.10 7.05
N SER A 416 30.30 13.65 6.41
CA SER A 416 29.83 12.24 6.48
C SER A 416 29.36 11.80 7.88
N GLY A 417 29.08 12.72 8.79
CA GLY A 417 28.52 12.42 10.11
C GLY A 417 26.99 12.31 10.16
N GLY A 418 26.32 11.98 9.06
CA GLY A 418 24.86 11.71 9.08
C GLY A 418 23.95 12.93 9.32
N LYS A 419 24.44 14.17 9.23
CA LYS A 419 23.64 15.40 9.47
C LYS A 419 22.41 15.50 8.56
N THR A 420 22.58 15.34 7.24
CA THR A 420 21.47 15.32 6.27
C THR A 420 20.52 14.15 6.54
N THR A 421 21.07 12.98 6.86
CA THR A 421 20.30 11.77 7.21
C THR A 421 19.44 12.00 8.45
N LEU A 422 19.93 12.74 9.45
CA LEU A 422 19.13 13.12 10.62
C LEU A 422 17.94 14.01 10.22
N LEU A 423 18.14 14.99 9.34
CA LEU A 423 17.04 15.79 8.81
C LEU A 423 16.02 14.93 8.05
N GLU A 424 16.49 13.98 7.23
CA GLU A 424 15.61 13.01 6.55
C GLU A 424 14.82 12.15 7.55
N THR A 425 15.45 11.71 8.64
CA THR A 425 14.79 10.94 9.71
C THR A 425 13.71 11.76 10.40
N LEU A 426 13.98 13.01 10.78
CA LEU A 426 12.97 13.89 11.40
C LEU A 426 11.82 14.20 10.43
N CYS A 427 12.13 14.41 9.16
CA CYS A 427 11.12 14.59 8.11
C CYS A 427 10.24 13.35 8.00
N ALA A 428 10.84 12.16 7.95
CA ALA A 428 10.11 10.90 7.86
C ALA A 428 9.21 10.67 9.08
N VAL A 429 9.70 10.94 10.29
CA VAL A 429 8.92 10.84 11.54
C VAL A 429 7.73 11.79 11.52
N ALA A 430 7.92 13.05 11.13
CA ALA A 430 6.84 14.04 11.05
C ALA A 430 5.77 13.62 10.01
N LEU A 431 6.21 13.11 8.86
CA LEU A 431 5.32 12.67 7.79
C LEU A 431 4.53 11.41 8.16
N LEU A 432 5.18 10.39 8.73
CA LEU A 432 4.50 9.18 9.20
C LEU A 432 3.48 9.52 10.30
N ALA A 433 3.88 10.33 11.28
CA ALA A 433 2.97 10.76 12.35
C ALA A 433 1.77 11.54 11.78
N SER A 434 1.99 12.51 10.89
CA SER A 434 0.88 13.27 10.26
C SER A 434 -0.03 12.41 9.37
N MET A 435 0.44 11.28 8.85
CA MET A 435 -0.40 10.33 8.12
C MET A 435 -1.17 9.36 9.03
N GLY A 436 -0.95 9.41 10.35
CA GLY A 436 -1.54 8.49 11.33
C GLY A 436 -0.85 7.12 11.37
N LEU A 437 0.47 7.09 11.14
CA LEU A 437 1.25 5.86 11.08
C LEU A 437 2.29 5.80 12.23
N PRO A 438 2.63 4.60 12.73
CA PRO A 438 3.78 4.39 13.60
C PRO A 438 5.09 4.90 12.99
N VAL A 439 6.04 5.32 13.83
CA VAL A 439 7.28 5.99 13.44
C VAL A 439 8.54 5.17 13.80
N PRO A 440 9.66 5.32 13.06
CA PRO A 440 10.88 4.54 13.26
C PRO A 440 11.73 5.06 14.44
N ALA A 441 11.28 4.84 15.67
CA ALA A 441 11.97 5.24 16.89
C ALA A 441 11.64 4.30 18.06
N ASP A 442 12.39 4.37 19.15
CA ASP A 442 12.03 3.68 20.40
C ASP A 442 10.94 4.46 21.16
N ALA A 443 10.98 5.79 21.08
CA ALA A 443 9.93 6.70 21.55
C ALA A 443 9.92 7.96 20.70
N ALA A 444 8.73 8.56 20.50
CA ALA A 444 8.60 9.82 19.78
C ALA A 444 7.46 10.67 20.35
N GLU A 445 7.68 11.98 20.39
CA GLU A 445 6.66 13.00 20.63
C GLU A 445 6.62 13.92 19.42
N VAL A 446 5.46 14.03 18.77
CA VAL A 446 5.33 14.77 17.50
C VAL A 446 4.14 15.71 17.55
N GLY A 447 4.39 16.99 17.29
CA GLY A 447 3.38 18.02 17.15
C GLY A 447 2.75 18.06 15.76
N THR A 448 1.64 18.80 15.64
CA THR A 448 0.99 19.04 14.35
C THR A 448 1.73 20.13 13.56
N PHE A 449 2.05 19.86 12.29
CA PHE A 449 2.66 20.83 11.39
C PHE A 449 1.74 21.09 10.18
N ASP A 450 1.41 22.35 9.95
CA ASP A 450 0.67 22.77 8.76
C ASP A 450 1.57 22.74 7.53
N ARG A 451 2.90 22.88 7.73
CA ARG A 451 3.91 22.88 6.66
C ARG A 451 5.23 22.27 7.14
N ILE A 452 5.79 21.39 6.32
CA ILE A 452 7.12 20.81 6.48
C ILE A 452 7.97 21.29 5.32
N VAL A 453 8.97 22.10 5.64
CA VAL A 453 10.00 22.55 4.70
C VAL A 453 11.19 21.65 4.90
N PHE A 454 11.53 20.89 3.86
CA PHE A 454 12.83 20.21 3.80
C PHE A 454 13.64 20.78 2.63
N HIS A 455 14.88 21.17 2.88
CA HIS A 455 15.81 21.62 1.85
C HIS A 455 17.08 20.79 1.93
N ARG A 456 17.32 19.98 0.90
CA ARG A 456 18.57 19.23 0.73
C ARG A 456 19.54 20.02 -0.14
N ARG A 457 20.84 19.80 0.09
CA ARG A 457 21.87 20.32 -0.81
C ARG A 457 21.79 19.62 -2.17
N HIS A 458 21.50 20.39 -3.22
CA HIS A 458 21.55 19.93 -4.60
C HIS A 458 22.88 20.36 -5.26
N ALA A 459 23.57 19.45 -5.95
CA ALA A 459 24.89 19.69 -6.55
C ALA A 459 24.93 20.71 -7.72
N SER A 460 23.85 21.46 -7.97
CA SER A 460 23.74 22.36 -9.11
C SER A 460 24.23 23.78 -8.79
N PHE A 461 25.30 24.22 -9.44
CA PHE A 461 25.85 25.59 -9.37
C PHE A 461 25.33 26.48 -10.51
N ASN A 462 24.01 26.57 -10.68
CA ASN A 462 23.42 27.48 -11.67
C ASN A 462 23.23 28.89 -11.10
N ALA A 463 23.28 29.92 -11.96
CA ALA A 463 22.91 31.28 -11.55
C ALA A 463 21.43 31.31 -11.10
N GLY A 464 21.16 31.88 -9.92
CA GLY A 464 19.79 32.02 -9.37
C GLY A 464 19.38 30.97 -8.33
N VAL A 465 20.24 30.02 -7.96
CA VAL A 465 19.93 28.98 -6.93
C VAL A 465 19.61 29.61 -5.57
N LEU A 466 20.28 30.71 -5.19
CA LEU A 466 19.96 31.43 -3.95
C LEU A 466 18.54 31.98 -3.98
N GLU A 467 18.17 32.64 -5.08
CA GLU A 467 16.85 33.23 -5.24
C GLU A 467 15.76 32.17 -5.24
N SER A 468 15.94 31.05 -5.96
CA SER A 468 14.99 29.95 -5.96
C SER A 468 14.85 29.29 -4.60
N THR A 469 15.95 29.13 -3.87
CA THR A 469 15.93 28.55 -2.51
C THR A 469 15.16 29.46 -1.56
N LEU A 470 15.45 30.76 -1.54
CA LEU A 470 14.72 31.72 -0.71
C LEU A 470 13.22 31.77 -1.08
N LYS A 471 12.87 31.72 -2.37
CA LYS A 471 11.47 31.62 -2.82
C LYS A 471 10.79 30.32 -2.42
N SER A 472 11.55 29.26 -2.15
CA SER A 472 11.02 27.97 -1.70
C SER A 472 10.85 27.92 -0.17
N VAL A 473 11.79 28.47 0.60
CA VAL A 473 11.82 28.31 2.06
C VAL A 473 11.15 29.45 2.83
N VAL A 474 11.22 30.69 2.33
CA VAL A 474 10.69 31.86 3.05
C VAL A 474 9.16 31.90 3.04
N PRO A 475 8.45 31.71 1.90
CA PRO A 475 6.99 31.83 1.90
C PRO A 475 6.28 30.87 2.89
N PRO A 476 6.62 29.56 2.94
CA PRO A 476 6.02 28.65 3.93
C PRO A 476 6.27 29.07 5.37
N LEU A 477 7.47 29.58 5.68
CA LEU A 477 7.80 30.08 7.01
C LEU A 477 7.02 31.34 7.38
N THR A 478 6.65 32.15 6.38
CA THR A 478 5.92 33.40 6.61
C THR A 478 4.39 33.25 6.63
N ALA A 479 3.87 32.09 6.28
CA ALA A 479 2.45 31.81 6.28
C ALA A 479 1.93 31.53 7.70
N ASP A 480 0.63 31.69 7.91
CA ASP A 480 -0.01 31.36 9.19
C ASP A 480 -0.01 29.85 9.42
N GLY A 481 0.17 29.44 10.67
CA GLY A 481 0.24 28.02 11.09
C GLY A 481 1.60 27.62 11.66
N ARG A 482 1.75 26.34 11.95
CA ARG A 482 2.96 25.69 12.48
C ARG A 482 3.82 25.17 11.34
N THR A 483 5.05 25.67 11.24
CA THR A 483 6.01 25.26 10.21
C THR A 483 7.20 24.55 10.85
N LEU A 484 7.60 23.41 10.28
CA LEU A 484 8.85 22.71 10.58
C LEU A 484 9.87 23.00 9.48
N MET A 485 11.02 23.54 9.86
CA MET A 485 12.13 23.90 8.97
C MET A 485 13.28 22.89 9.11
N LEU A 486 13.55 22.12 8.07
CA LEU A 486 14.68 21.19 8.00
C LEU A 486 15.58 21.65 6.85
N VAL A 487 16.71 22.28 7.15
CA VAL A 487 17.51 22.98 6.13
C VAL A 487 18.94 22.51 6.17
N ASP A 488 19.42 21.96 5.06
CA ASP A 488 20.77 21.43 4.91
C ASP A 488 21.70 22.34 4.11
N GLU A 489 22.93 22.53 4.60
CA GLU A 489 24.07 23.25 3.99
C GLU A 489 23.68 24.47 3.12
N PHE A 490 22.89 25.39 3.68
CA PHE A 490 22.42 26.60 2.97
C PHE A 490 23.57 27.44 2.40
N GLU A 491 24.73 27.42 3.06
CA GLU A 491 25.92 28.18 2.66
C GLU A 491 26.53 27.75 1.32
N ALA A 492 26.25 26.55 0.82
CA ALA A 492 26.81 26.05 -0.44
C ALA A 492 26.37 26.89 -1.66
N ILE A 493 25.44 27.81 -1.49
CA ILE A 493 24.75 28.54 -2.55
C ILE A 493 25.36 29.94 -2.80
N THR A 494 26.05 30.54 -1.82
CA THR A 494 26.57 31.93 -1.92
C THR A 494 27.90 32.12 -1.19
N GLU A 495 28.42 33.35 -1.18
CA GLU A 495 29.68 33.68 -0.49
C GLU A 495 29.55 33.44 1.03
N PRO A 496 30.53 32.81 1.70
CA PRO A 496 30.39 32.33 3.09
C PRO A 496 29.90 33.39 4.09
N GLY A 497 30.46 34.61 4.05
CA GLY A 497 30.03 35.68 4.97
C GLY A 497 28.58 36.13 4.72
N ARG A 498 28.13 36.15 3.46
CA ARG A 498 26.73 36.46 3.11
C ARG A 498 25.80 35.30 3.46
N ALA A 499 26.28 34.07 3.36
CA ALA A 499 25.54 32.88 3.76
C ALA A 499 25.26 32.88 5.27
N ALA A 500 26.28 33.20 6.09
CA ALA A 500 26.11 33.31 7.54
C ALA A 500 25.07 34.38 7.92
N ASP A 501 25.15 35.58 7.32
CA ASP A 501 24.17 36.65 7.53
C ASP A 501 22.73 36.20 7.20
N LEU A 502 22.55 35.54 6.06
CA LEU A 502 21.23 35.07 5.60
C LEU A 502 20.70 33.92 6.46
N LEU A 503 21.55 32.98 6.84
CA LEU A 503 21.19 31.85 7.69
C LEU A 503 20.79 32.31 9.09
N ASN A 504 21.54 33.26 9.68
CA ASN A 504 21.16 33.89 10.95
C ASN A 504 19.81 34.62 10.82
N GLY A 505 19.58 35.32 9.71
CA GLY A 505 18.28 35.92 9.39
C GLY A 505 17.13 34.90 9.33
N LEU A 506 17.35 33.73 8.73
CA LEU A 506 16.37 32.64 8.68
C LEU A 506 16.12 32.00 10.04
N VAL A 507 17.16 31.77 10.84
CA VAL A 507 17.05 31.26 12.21
C VAL A 507 16.24 32.24 13.07
N THR A 508 16.57 33.53 13.02
CA THR A 508 15.83 34.59 13.73
C THR A 508 14.37 34.63 13.29
N LEU A 509 14.11 34.61 11.98
CA LEU A 509 12.74 34.58 11.46
C LEU A 509 11.97 33.35 11.95
N THR A 510 12.64 32.18 12.03
CA THR A 510 12.02 30.95 12.52
C THR A 510 11.57 31.07 13.97
N VAL A 511 12.44 31.63 14.82
CA VAL A 511 12.10 31.94 16.22
C VAL A 511 10.97 32.96 16.30
N ASP A 512 11.04 34.06 15.55
CA ASP A 512 10.05 35.15 15.57
C ASP A 512 8.65 34.69 15.13
N ARG A 513 8.57 33.69 14.25
CA ARG A 513 7.31 33.07 13.81
C ARG A 513 6.82 31.95 14.72
N GLY A 514 7.58 31.59 15.76
CA GLY A 514 7.26 30.45 16.62
C GLY A 514 7.33 29.09 15.90
N ALA A 515 8.01 29.04 14.74
CA ALA A 515 8.24 27.82 14.00
C ALA A 515 9.33 26.98 14.67
N LEU A 516 9.44 25.70 14.28
CA LEU A 516 10.51 24.82 14.71
C LEU A 516 11.53 24.66 13.60
N GLY A 517 12.82 24.56 13.94
CA GLY A 517 13.88 24.46 12.94
C GLY A 517 15.06 23.60 13.35
N VAL A 518 15.56 22.79 12.42
CA VAL A 518 16.86 22.15 12.48
C VAL A 518 17.65 22.56 11.24
N TYR A 519 18.76 23.27 11.46
CA TYR A 519 19.60 23.83 10.42
C TYR A 519 20.97 23.18 10.46
N VAL A 520 21.38 22.52 9.39
CA VAL A 520 22.71 21.93 9.25
C VAL A 520 23.64 22.92 8.55
N THR A 521 24.79 23.22 9.16
CA THR A 521 25.77 24.15 8.58
C THR A 521 27.19 23.92 9.10
N HIS A 522 28.17 24.28 8.29
CA HIS A 522 29.59 24.40 8.67
C HIS A 522 29.95 25.79 9.20
N LEU A 523 29.03 26.76 9.12
CA LEU A 523 29.25 28.16 9.52
C LEU A 523 28.80 28.48 10.95
N ALA A 524 28.65 27.47 11.83
CA ALA A 524 28.07 27.66 13.15
C ALA A 524 28.81 28.72 14.01
N GLU A 525 30.14 28.81 13.90
CA GLU A 525 30.94 29.82 14.60
C GLU A 525 30.66 31.25 14.10
N ASP A 526 30.27 31.40 12.84
CA ASP A 526 29.97 32.69 12.20
C ASP A 526 28.53 33.16 12.47
N LEU A 527 27.66 32.31 13.02
CA LEU A 527 26.27 32.63 13.33
C LEU A 527 26.07 33.34 14.67
N SER A 528 27.13 33.57 15.45
CA SER A 528 27.05 34.16 16.78
C SER A 528 26.81 35.69 16.76
N PRO A 529 25.93 36.23 17.64
CA PRO A 529 25.09 35.51 18.60
C PRO A 529 23.81 34.97 17.95
N LEU A 530 23.39 33.77 18.37
CA LEU A 530 22.08 33.21 18.07
C LEU A 530 21.01 33.76 19.03
N PRO A 531 19.71 33.73 18.64
CA PRO A 531 18.61 34.02 19.56
C PRO A 531 18.59 33.08 20.78
N ASP A 532 18.06 33.53 21.93
CA ASP A 532 18.03 32.74 23.18
C ASP A 532 17.25 31.40 23.04
N ALA A 533 16.31 31.32 22.12
CA ALA A 533 15.53 30.12 21.82
C ALA A 533 16.18 29.24 20.74
N ALA A 534 17.47 29.42 20.48
CA ALA A 534 18.25 28.63 19.54
C ALA A 534 19.53 28.10 20.19
N ARG A 535 19.85 26.84 19.91
CA ARG A 535 21.07 26.17 20.39
C ARG A 535 21.96 25.66 19.25
N ILE A 536 23.20 25.32 19.58
CA ILE A 536 24.15 24.70 18.64
C ILE A 536 24.47 23.29 19.12
N ASP A 537 24.29 22.31 18.23
CA ASP A 537 24.58 20.90 18.48
C ASP A 537 25.69 20.42 17.53
N GLY A 538 26.41 19.35 17.90
CA GLY A 538 27.64 18.94 17.22
C GLY A 538 27.78 17.43 17.02
N ILE A 539 28.17 17.01 15.82
CA ILE A 539 28.57 15.62 15.52
C ILE A 539 30.09 15.52 15.37
N PHE A 540 30.69 14.48 15.94
CA PHE A 540 32.13 14.32 16.05
C PHE A 540 32.59 13.00 15.44
N ALA A 541 33.62 13.05 14.60
CA ALA A 541 34.36 11.86 14.24
C ALA A 541 35.28 11.46 15.40
N GLU A 542 35.33 10.18 15.72
CA GLU A 542 36.17 9.63 16.78
C GLU A 542 37.56 9.21 16.29
N GLY A 543 37.69 8.92 15.00
CA GLY A 543 38.95 8.49 14.40
C GLY A 543 38.75 7.71 13.10
N LEU A 544 39.69 6.81 12.82
CA LEU A 544 39.61 5.85 11.72
C LEU A 544 39.51 4.42 12.26
N THR A 545 38.79 3.55 11.55
CA THR A 545 38.81 2.09 11.78
C THR A 545 40.11 1.47 11.25
N ASN A 546 40.33 0.18 11.52
CA ASN A 546 41.47 -0.59 11.00
C ASN A 546 41.50 -0.61 9.46
N ASP A 547 40.33 -0.59 8.82
CA ASP A 547 40.17 -0.49 7.36
C ASP A 547 40.27 0.97 6.84
N LEU A 548 40.71 1.90 7.69
CA LEU A 548 40.83 3.33 7.43
C LEU A 548 39.49 4.00 7.08
N GLU A 549 38.37 3.44 7.52
CA GLU A 549 37.07 4.09 7.39
C GLU A 549 36.85 5.10 8.50
N LEU A 550 36.06 6.14 8.25
CA LEU A 550 35.81 7.16 9.26
C LEU A 550 34.90 6.59 10.35
N ARG A 551 35.40 6.50 11.59
CA ARG A 551 34.61 6.14 12.75
C ARG A 551 33.92 7.39 13.28
N VAL A 552 32.59 7.44 13.15
CA VAL A 552 31.78 8.57 13.61
C VAL A 552 30.77 8.05 14.62
N ASP A 553 30.64 8.76 15.74
CA ASP A 553 29.45 8.64 16.58
C ASP A 553 28.38 9.56 16.00
N TYR A 554 27.35 8.96 15.41
CA TYR A 554 26.29 9.71 14.71
C TYR A 554 25.33 10.44 15.66
N GLN A 555 25.37 10.15 16.97
CA GLN A 555 24.56 10.84 17.97
C GLN A 555 25.05 12.29 18.16
N PRO A 556 24.21 13.31 17.89
CA PRO A 556 24.59 14.69 18.18
C PRO A 556 24.86 14.90 19.67
N ARG A 557 25.95 15.62 19.97
CA ARG A 557 26.23 16.14 21.30
C ARG A 557 25.60 17.52 21.41
N PHE A 558 24.67 17.64 22.34
CA PHE A 558 23.88 18.85 22.52
C PHE A 558 24.72 20.01 23.08
N GLU A 559 24.33 21.24 22.72
CA GLU A 559 24.95 22.49 23.19
C GLU A 559 26.48 22.56 22.98
N THR A 560 26.99 21.80 22.01
CA THR A 560 28.41 21.67 21.73
C THR A 560 28.67 21.95 20.26
N VAL A 561 29.58 22.88 19.97
CA VAL A 561 30.00 23.16 18.59
C VAL A 561 30.81 21.98 18.05
N GLY A 562 30.24 21.25 17.10
CA GLY A 562 30.92 20.23 16.31
C GLY A 562 32.10 20.79 15.55
N LYS A 563 33.15 19.98 15.35
CA LYS A 563 34.33 20.36 14.57
C LYS A 563 34.47 19.48 13.35
N SER A 564 34.80 20.09 12.21
CA SER A 564 35.23 19.34 11.05
C SER A 564 36.62 18.76 11.34
N THR A 565 36.81 17.46 11.06
CA THR A 565 38.06 16.72 11.27
C THR A 565 38.69 16.31 9.93
N PRO A 566 39.08 17.26 9.05
CA PRO A 566 39.70 16.97 7.76
C PRO A 566 41.00 16.17 7.88
N GLU A 567 41.68 16.23 9.03
CA GLU A 567 42.86 15.44 9.34
C GLU A 567 42.64 13.94 9.15
N PHE A 568 41.45 13.40 9.48
CA PHE A 568 41.14 11.97 9.30
C PHE A 568 41.02 11.60 7.81
N ILE A 569 40.41 12.48 7.01
CA ILE A 569 40.29 12.27 5.55
C ILE A 569 41.68 12.30 4.91
N VAL A 570 42.51 13.29 5.29
CA VAL A 570 43.87 13.40 4.76
C VAL A 570 44.73 12.21 5.19
N SER A 571 44.59 11.75 6.44
CA SER A 571 45.27 10.54 6.94
C SER A 571 44.95 9.32 6.07
N ARG A 572 43.67 9.05 5.81
CA ARG A 572 43.23 7.96 4.93
C ARG A 572 43.81 8.08 3.52
N LEU A 573 43.83 9.28 2.95
CA LEU A 573 44.39 9.52 1.61
C LEU A 573 45.90 9.25 1.56
N VAL A 574 46.64 9.65 2.60
CA VAL A 574 48.08 9.35 2.72
C VAL A 574 48.33 7.84 2.81
N ALA A 575 47.55 7.13 3.64
CA ALA A 575 47.70 5.69 3.83
C ALA A 575 47.38 4.88 2.56
N ASN A 576 46.33 5.27 1.82
CA ASN A 576 45.88 4.56 0.61
C ASN A 576 46.66 4.94 -0.67
N ALA A 577 47.56 5.93 -0.61
CA ALA A 577 48.32 6.36 -1.78
C ALA A 577 49.43 5.35 -2.15
N GLY A 578 49.17 4.53 -3.16
CA GLY A 578 50.15 3.57 -3.71
C GLY A 578 51.27 4.20 -4.55
N ASP A 579 51.03 5.38 -5.14
CA ASP A 579 52.05 6.14 -5.88
C ASP A 579 52.80 7.11 -4.96
N ARG A 580 54.13 7.11 -5.02
CA ARG A 580 54.96 7.98 -4.16
C ARG A 580 54.76 9.47 -4.43
N GLY A 581 54.51 9.86 -5.67
CA GLY A 581 54.29 11.27 -6.02
C GLY A 581 52.96 11.77 -5.47
N VAL A 582 51.91 10.98 -5.62
CA VAL A 582 50.57 11.26 -5.05
C VAL A 582 50.63 11.28 -3.52
N ARG A 583 51.31 10.31 -2.91
CA ARG A 583 51.51 10.24 -1.44
C ARG A 583 52.23 11.49 -0.91
N ALA A 584 53.32 11.91 -1.55
CA ALA A 584 54.03 13.13 -1.15
C ALA A 584 53.13 14.38 -1.29
N GLY A 585 52.22 14.40 -2.27
CA GLY A 585 51.20 15.44 -2.40
C GLY A 585 50.21 15.47 -1.23
N PHE A 586 49.72 14.30 -0.79
CA PHE A 586 48.85 14.23 0.39
C PHE A 586 49.58 14.51 1.70
N GLU A 587 50.84 14.08 1.85
CA GLU A 587 51.68 14.43 3.01
C GLU A 587 51.90 15.95 3.08
N HIS A 588 52.05 16.63 1.93
CA HIS A 588 52.09 18.09 1.90
C HIS A 588 50.79 18.74 2.38
N LEU A 589 49.63 18.20 1.97
CA LEU A 589 48.33 18.66 2.45
C LEU A 589 48.11 18.36 3.95
N ALA A 590 48.64 17.24 4.46
CA ALA A 590 48.62 16.90 5.87
C ALA A 590 49.32 17.98 6.72
N GLY A 591 50.41 18.56 6.22
CA GLY A 591 51.08 19.69 6.85
C GLY A 591 50.20 20.94 7.02
N ALA A 592 49.24 21.17 6.12
CA ALA A 592 48.31 22.30 6.20
C ALA A 592 47.16 22.08 7.17
N VAL A 593 46.80 20.82 7.44
CA VAL A 593 45.66 20.44 8.28
C VAL A 593 46.08 20.05 9.71
N GLY A 594 47.36 19.70 9.90
CA GLY A 594 47.96 19.38 11.20
C GLY A 594 48.71 18.06 11.17
N GLU A 595 50.00 18.10 10.86
CA GLU A 595 50.83 16.91 10.62
C GLU A 595 50.87 15.93 11.82
N GLU A 596 50.93 16.45 13.05
CA GLU A 596 50.90 15.63 14.27
C GLU A 596 49.57 14.90 14.48
N ALA A 597 48.45 15.53 14.12
CA ALA A 597 47.13 14.91 14.23
C ALA A 597 46.96 13.79 13.19
N VAL A 598 47.47 14.00 11.98
CA VAL A 598 47.47 12.99 10.90
C VAL A 598 48.33 11.79 11.27
N GLN A 599 49.56 12.00 11.75
CA GLN A 599 50.46 10.91 12.14
C GLN A 599 49.94 10.12 13.36
N ARG A 600 49.32 10.81 14.34
CA ARG A 600 48.69 10.15 15.48
C ARG A 600 47.53 9.25 15.03
N THR A 601 46.65 9.76 14.16
CA THR A 601 45.53 8.98 13.61
C THR A 601 46.00 7.71 12.89
N LEU A 602 47.05 7.81 12.07
CA LEU A 602 47.63 6.67 11.37
C LEU A 602 48.25 5.65 12.34
N SER A 603 48.93 6.14 13.38
CA SER A 603 49.52 5.27 14.41
C SER A 603 48.43 4.55 15.20
N ASP A 604 47.37 5.24 15.60
CA ASP A 604 46.27 4.66 16.36
C ASP A 604 45.52 3.58 15.56
N ALA A 605 45.33 3.78 14.24
CA ALA A 605 44.75 2.78 13.34
C ALA A 605 45.69 1.57 13.12
N GLU A 606 47.00 1.76 13.02
CA GLU A 606 47.98 0.67 12.91
C GLU A 606 48.13 -0.14 14.21
N TRP A 607 47.98 0.49 15.38
CA TRP A 607 48.06 -0.19 16.67
C TRP A 607 46.83 -1.05 16.94
N ALA A 608 45.63 -0.56 16.61
CA ALA A 608 44.40 -1.33 16.71
C ALA A 608 44.38 -2.56 15.77
N ALA A 609 45.18 -2.58 14.70
CA ALA A 609 45.37 -3.73 13.82
C ALA A 609 46.33 -4.83 14.37
N ASN A 610 47.08 -4.55 15.45
CA ASN A 610 48.02 -5.50 16.07
C ASN A 610 47.49 -6.15 17.36
N ASP A 611 46.34 -5.72 17.87
CA ASP A 611 45.71 -6.21 19.11
C ASP A 611 44.49 -7.15 18.89
N GLU A 612 44.14 -7.44 17.62
CA GLU A 612 43.24 -8.54 17.19
C GLU A 612 44.04 -9.76 16.70
#